data_AF-W8EZP2-F1
#
_entry.id   AF-W8EZP2-F1
#
_cell.length_a   1.000
_cell.length_b   1.000
_cell.length_c   1.000
_cell.angle_alpha   90.00
_cell.angle_beta   90.00
_cell.angle_gamma   90.00
#
_symmetry.space_group_name_H-M   'P 1'
#
loop_
_entity.id
_entity.type
_entity.pdbx_description
1 polymer ?
#
loop_
_entity_poly.entity_id
_entity_poly.type
_entity_poly.pdbx_seq_one_letter_code
_entity_poly.pdbx_strand_id
1 'polypeptide(L)'
;MKKLLILLAAFSLSAAAASAQTTPVKAAHGQHMKGGKMHGDKAPKTPEQRADHAAQALTKQLGLSAAQTAQVRQLHLDRARQMQAHKAQAGTSTGTDKKQHHEAMKAEKAQYEAQLKQILSADQYAKYAQLQADKMAKHKAHRQGMKPGAKQGKS
;
A
#
# COMPACT_ATOMS: atom_id res chain seq x y z
N MET A 1 -5.07 -7.49 45.49
CA MET A 1 -6.24 -6.65 45.81
C MET A 1 -5.80 -5.46 46.65
N LYS A 2 -5.59 -4.28 46.03
CA LYS A 2 -5.47 -3.02 46.77
C LYS A 2 -6.29 -1.97 46.03
N LYS A 3 -7.37 -1.56 46.70
CA LYS A 3 -8.28 -0.49 46.31
C LYS A 3 -7.63 0.82 46.74
N LEU A 4 -7.66 1.84 45.88
CA LEU A 4 -7.75 3.22 46.35
C LEU A 4 -8.40 4.08 45.26
N LEU A 5 -9.37 4.81 45.75
CA LEU A 5 -10.36 5.63 45.05
C LEU A 5 -9.84 7.07 44.90
N ILE A 6 -10.26 7.68 43.79
CA ILE A 6 -10.66 9.09 43.62
C ILE A 6 -9.54 10.15 43.69
N LEU A 7 -9.33 10.85 42.57
CA LEU A 7 -9.50 12.31 42.57
C LEU A 7 -9.76 12.87 41.17
N LEU A 8 -10.91 13.52 41.09
CA LEU A 8 -11.46 14.35 40.03
C LEU A 8 -10.59 15.60 39.83
N ALA A 9 -10.09 15.81 38.62
CA ALA A 9 -9.78 17.14 38.10
C ALA A 9 -9.86 17.10 36.57
N ALA A 10 -11.01 17.50 36.04
CA ALA A 10 -11.14 17.87 34.64
C ALA A 10 -10.33 19.15 34.43
N PHE A 11 -9.27 19.06 33.63
CA PHE A 11 -8.61 20.22 33.06
C PHE A 11 -8.57 20.04 31.54
N SER A 12 -9.64 20.50 30.89
CA SER A 12 -9.71 20.66 29.44
C SER A 12 -8.87 21.88 29.06
N LEU A 13 -7.63 21.65 28.62
CA LEU A 13 -6.83 22.69 27.98
C LEU A 13 -7.06 22.62 26.46
N SER A 14 -8.06 23.38 26.00
CA SER A 14 -8.24 23.71 24.59
C SER A 14 -7.21 24.76 24.19
N ALA A 15 -6.08 24.33 23.63
CA ALA A 15 -5.16 25.22 22.92
C ALA A 15 -5.53 25.21 21.43
N ALA A 16 -6.29 26.23 21.01
CA ALA A 16 -6.41 26.61 19.62
C ALA A 16 -5.07 27.22 19.17
N ALA A 17 -4.37 26.55 18.26
CA ALA A 17 -3.24 27.13 17.55
C ALA A 17 -3.39 26.85 16.05
N ALA A 18 -3.69 27.95 15.35
CA ALA A 18 -3.35 28.24 13.97
C ALA A 18 -3.66 27.16 12.92
N SER A 19 -4.81 27.33 12.28
CA SER A 19 -5.03 26.91 10.90
C SER A 19 -3.91 27.45 10.01
N ALA A 20 -2.93 26.62 9.67
CA ALA A 20 -2.03 26.88 8.56
C ALA A 20 -2.86 26.85 7.27
N GLN A 21 -3.17 28.04 6.76
CA GLN A 21 -3.69 28.22 5.41
C GLN A 21 -2.59 27.83 4.42
N THR A 22 -2.53 26.55 4.05
CA THR A 22 -1.83 26.16 2.83
C THR A 22 -2.76 26.48 1.67
N THR A 23 -2.49 27.60 1.03
CA THR A 23 -3.04 27.94 -0.29
C THR A 23 -2.93 26.71 -1.21
N PRO A 24 -4.03 26.19 -1.79
CA PRO A 24 -3.90 25.25 -2.88
C PRO A 24 -3.35 26.03 -4.08
N VAL A 25 -2.06 25.89 -4.35
CA VAL A 25 -1.50 26.28 -5.64
C VAL A 25 -2.26 25.47 -6.67
N LYS A 26 -3.08 26.17 -7.46
CA LYS A 26 -3.76 25.68 -8.66
C LYS A 26 -2.69 25.16 -9.61
N ALA A 27 -2.29 23.91 -9.44
CA ALA A 27 -1.46 23.20 -10.40
C ALA A 27 -2.28 23.09 -11.69
N ALA A 28 -1.79 23.74 -12.73
CA ALA A 28 -2.36 23.74 -14.06
C ALA A 28 -2.67 22.29 -14.48
N HIS A 29 -3.92 22.09 -14.90
CA HIS A 29 -4.46 20.84 -15.40
C HIS A 29 -3.74 20.47 -16.70
N GLY A 30 -2.62 19.76 -16.56
CA GLY A 30 -1.91 19.09 -17.64
C GLY A 30 -2.78 17.98 -18.21
N GLN A 31 -3.37 18.29 -19.34
CA GLN A 31 -4.24 17.47 -20.16
C GLN A 31 -3.51 16.21 -20.64
N HIS A 32 -3.88 15.03 -20.14
CA HIS A 32 -3.58 13.75 -20.80
C HIS A 32 -4.84 12.88 -20.78
N MET A 33 -5.73 13.17 -21.73
CA MET A 33 -6.79 12.27 -22.15
C MET A 33 -6.19 11.17 -23.03
N LYS A 34 -6.16 9.91 -22.56
CA LYS A 34 -6.46 8.75 -23.42
C LYS A 34 -6.69 7.45 -22.62
N GLY A 35 -7.97 7.10 -22.43
CA GLY A 35 -8.45 5.72 -22.39
C GLY A 35 -8.27 4.93 -21.09
N GLY A 36 -9.28 4.94 -20.22
CA GLY A 36 -9.40 3.97 -19.13
C GLY A 36 -10.59 4.28 -18.23
N LYS A 37 -11.50 3.32 -18.08
CA LYS A 37 -12.79 3.40 -17.33
C LYS A 37 -12.72 4.27 -16.07
N MET A 38 -13.67 5.20 -15.96
CA MET A 38 -14.03 5.97 -14.75
C MET A 38 -13.98 5.06 -13.51
N HIS A 39 -12.86 5.09 -12.78
CA HIS A 39 -12.83 4.65 -11.39
C HIS A 39 -13.22 5.88 -10.58
N GLY A 40 -14.37 5.81 -9.91
CA GLY A 40 -15.01 6.97 -9.28
C GLY A 40 -14.06 7.78 -8.38
N ASP A 41 -14.45 9.03 -8.19
CA ASP A 41 -13.80 10.19 -7.52
C ASP A 41 -13.30 9.96 -6.09
N LYS A 42 -12.65 8.82 -5.82
CA LYS A 42 -11.97 8.55 -4.57
C LYS A 42 -10.56 9.12 -4.69
N ALA A 43 -10.27 10.11 -3.86
CA ALA A 43 -8.93 10.63 -3.68
C ALA A 43 -7.92 9.48 -3.53
N PRO A 44 -6.73 9.58 -4.14
CA PRO A 44 -5.72 8.54 -4.02
C PRO A 44 -5.37 8.34 -2.54
N LYS A 45 -5.51 7.11 -2.04
CA LYS A 45 -5.16 6.77 -0.65
C LYS A 45 -3.74 7.20 -0.34
N THR A 46 -3.53 7.83 0.82
CA THR A 46 -2.19 8.18 1.32
C THR A 46 -1.37 6.92 1.62
N PRO A 47 -0.03 7.00 1.70
CA PRO A 47 0.82 5.87 2.10
C PRO A 47 0.39 5.23 3.42
N GLU A 48 0.01 6.05 4.39
CA GLU A 48 -0.43 5.64 5.72
C GLU A 48 -1.72 4.85 5.61
N GLN A 49 -2.72 5.37 4.89
CA GLN A 49 -3.98 4.66 4.68
C GLN A 49 -3.79 3.33 3.94
N ARG A 50 -2.83 3.26 3.01
CA ARG A 50 -2.51 2.01 2.31
C ARG A 50 -1.86 1.00 3.26
N ALA A 51 -0.92 1.46 4.09
CA ALA A 51 -0.24 0.63 5.07
C ALA A 51 -1.20 0.09 6.13
N ASP A 52 -2.09 0.96 6.64
CA ASP A 52 -3.14 0.60 7.59
C ASP A 52 -4.05 -0.49 7.01
N HIS A 53 -4.55 -0.26 5.81
CA HIS A 53 -5.44 -1.20 5.15
C HIS A 53 -4.75 -2.55 4.86
N ALA A 54 -3.48 -2.52 4.43
CA ALA A 54 -2.72 -3.73 4.15
C ALA A 54 -2.47 -4.55 5.43
N ALA A 55 -2.05 -3.88 6.51
CA ALA A 55 -1.83 -4.54 7.79
C ALA A 55 -3.13 -5.11 8.38
N GLN A 56 -4.24 -4.37 8.31
CA GLN A 56 -5.55 -4.88 8.76
C GLN A 56 -6.01 -6.09 7.94
N ALA A 57 -5.81 -6.08 6.62
CA ALA A 57 -6.14 -7.22 5.78
C ALA A 57 -5.30 -8.45 6.15
N LEU A 58 -3.98 -8.30 6.28
CA LEU A 58 -3.11 -9.40 6.70
C LEU A 58 -3.44 -9.91 8.10
N THR A 59 -3.80 -9.01 9.01
CA THR A 59 -4.26 -9.36 10.37
C THR A 59 -5.48 -10.28 10.31
N LYS A 60 -6.49 -9.94 9.50
CA LYS A 60 -7.69 -10.76 9.34
C LYS A 60 -7.40 -12.10 8.64
N GLN A 61 -6.50 -12.10 7.66
CA GLN A 61 -6.21 -13.30 6.86
C GLN A 61 -5.31 -14.29 7.61
N LEU A 62 -4.34 -13.80 8.38
CA LEU A 62 -3.31 -14.59 9.03
C LEU A 62 -3.50 -14.72 10.55
N GLY A 63 -4.43 -13.98 11.15
CA GLY A 63 -4.64 -13.96 12.60
C GLY A 63 -3.44 -13.36 13.33
N LEU A 64 -2.98 -12.18 12.89
CA LEU A 64 -1.81 -11.53 13.48
C LEU A 64 -2.14 -10.98 14.88
N SER A 65 -1.16 -11.01 15.79
CA SER A 65 -1.25 -10.32 17.07
C SER A 65 -1.16 -8.80 16.89
N ALA A 66 -1.59 -8.01 17.89
CA ALA A 66 -1.51 -6.55 17.82
C ALA A 66 -0.06 -6.05 17.59
N ALA A 67 0.93 -6.69 18.21
CA ALA A 67 2.34 -6.38 18.01
C ALA A 67 2.80 -6.68 16.57
N GLN A 68 2.44 -7.86 16.05
CA GLN A 68 2.74 -8.23 14.66
C GLN A 68 2.06 -7.29 13.66
N THR A 69 0.81 -6.91 13.91
CA THR A 69 0.06 -5.94 13.07
C THR A 69 0.77 -4.60 13.03
N ALA A 70 1.26 -4.09 14.16
CA ALA A 70 2.00 -2.83 14.21
C ALA A 70 3.31 -2.89 13.42
N GLN A 71 4.05 -4.00 13.53
CA GLN A 71 5.29 -4.21 12.76
C GLN A 71 5.02 -4.34 11.25
N VAL A 72 3.99 -5.10 10.86
CA VAL A 72 3.57 -5.24 9.46
C VAL A 72 3.10 -3.91 8.87
N ARG A 73 2.38 -3.10 9.66
CA ARG A 73 1.97 -1.75 9.28
C ARG A 73 3.18 -0.86 8.99
N GLN A 74 4.16 -0.85 9.89
CA GLN A 74 5.38 -0.07 9.70
C GLN A 74 6.13 -0.51 8.44
N LEU A 75 6.30 -1.82 8.25
CA LEU A 75 6.91 -2.39 7.05
C LEU A 75 6.19 -1.96 5.76
N HIS A 76 4.85 -1.93 5.76
CA HIS A 76 4.08 -1.44 4.63
C HIS A 76 4.20 0.07 4.40
N LEU A 77 4.31 0.86 5.46
CA LEU A 77 4.49 2.30 5.37
C LEU A 77 5.83 2.63 4.72
N ASP A 78 6.91 1.99 5.15
CA ASP A 78 8.24 2.20 4.61
C ASP A 78 8.29 1.81 3.12
N ARG A 79 7.70 0.67 2.76
CA ARG A 79 7.52 0.28 1.36
C ARG A 79 6.69 1.28 0.56
N ALA A 80 5.61 1.81 1.12
CA ALA A 80 4.76 2.78 0.43
C ALA A 80 5.50 4.10 0.16
N ARG A 81 6.34 4.55 1.10
CA ARG A 81 7.21 5.72 0.93
C ARG A 81 8.28 5.49 -0.13
N GLN A 82 8.95 4.34 -0.10
CA GLN A 82 9.92 3.96 -1.14
C GLN A 82 9.27 3.96 -2.53
N MET A 83 8.11 3.32 -2.69
CA MET A 83 7.41 3.31 -3.97
C MET A 83 6.98 4.71 -4.44
N GLN A 84 6.64 5.62 -3.53
CA GLN A 84 6.37 7.02 -3.91
C GLN A 84 7.62 7.71 -4.44
N ALA A 85 8.77 7.52 -3.80
CA ALA A 85 10.05 8.05 -4.28
C ALA A 85 10.40 7.48 -5.67
N HIS A 86 10.28 6.17 -5.86
CA HIS A 86 10.49 5.53 -7.17
C HIS A 86 9.53 6.05 -8.23
N LYS A 87 8.25 6.26 -7.89
CA LYS A 87 7.26 6.78 -8.85
C LYS A 87 7.59 8.22 -9.29
N ALA A 88 8.13 9.05 -8.38
CA ALA A 88 8.58 10.39 -8.73
C ALA A 88 9.79 10.35 -9.69
N GLN A 89 10.66 9.35 -9.55
CA GLN A 89 11.85 9.16 -10.40
C GLN A 89 11.56 8.47 -11.74
N ALA A 90 10.56 7.58 -11.80
CA ALA A 90 10.25 6.77 -12.98
C ALA A 90 9.73 7.60 -14.18
N GLY A 91 9.24 8.82 -13.95
CA GLY A 91 8.79 9.73 -14.99
C GLY A 91 9.92 10.24 -15.91
N THR A 92 11.18 10.08 -15.50
CA THR A 92 12.36 10.63 -16.20
C THR A 92 13.33 9.57 -16.71
N SER A 93 12.98 8.28 -16.61
CA SER A 93 13.92 7.16 -16.81
C SER A 93 13.98 6.65 -18.27
N THR A 94 15.19 6.38 -18.77
CA THR A 94 15.50 5.83 -20.10
C THR A 94 15.53 4.29 -20.12
N GLY A 95 15.88 3.66 -21.25
CA GLY A 95 15.87 2.20 -21.42
C GLY A 95 16.81 1.41 -20.48
N THR A 96 18.00 1.95 -20.19
CA THR A 96 18.96 1.33 -19.25
C THR A 96 18.47 1.43 -17.81
N ASP A 97 17.86 2.56 -17.45
CA ASP A 97 17.28 2.81 -16.13
C ASP A 97 16.14 1.84 -15.80
N LYS A 98 15.42 1.35 -16.82
CA LYS A 98 14.34 0.36 -16.64
C LYS A 98 14.84 -0.99 -16.14
N LYS A 99 16.02 -1.46 -16.59
CA LYS A 99 16.59 -2.73 -16.13
C LYS A 99 17.06 -2.61 -14.68
N GLN A 100 17.80 -1.54 -14.37
CA GLN A 100 18.26 -1.26 -13.01
C GLN A 100 17.10 -1.07 -12.04
N HIS A 101 16.05 -0.36 -12.46
CA HIS A 101 14.82 -0.21 -11.68
C HIS A 101 14.15 -1.56 -11.41
N HIS A 102 14.11 -2.47 -12.40
CA HIS A 102 13.55 -3.81 -12.21
C HIS A 102 14.35 -4.66 -11.20
N GLU A 103 15.67 -4.56 -11.24
CA GLU A 103 16.54 -5.23 -10.27
C GLU A 103 16.37 -4.65 -8.86
N ALA A 104 16.29 -3.33 -8.73
CA ALA A 104 15.98 -2.66 -7.45
C ALA A 104 14.64 -3.15 -6.87
N MET A 105 13.59 -3.19 -7.69
CA MET A 105 12.27 -3.68 -7.28
C MET A 105 12.28 -5.16 -6.84
N LYS A 106 13.12 -5.99 -7.47
CA LYS A 106 13.31 -7.39 -7.04
C LYS A 106 14.02 -7.46 -5.68
N ALA A 107 15.07 -6.67 -5.49
CA ALA A 107 15.80 -6.62 -4.23
C ALA A 107 14.90 -6.13 -3.09
N GLU A 108 14.15 -5.06 -3.30
CA GLU A 108 13.15 -4.55 -2.34
C GLU A 108 12.11 -5.61 -1.99
N LYS A 109 11.63 -6.36 -2.98
CA LYS A 109 10.68 -7.44 -2.76
C LYS A 109 11.30 -8.53 -1.86
N ALA A 110 12.53 -8.95 -2.13
CA ALA A 110 13.22 -9.95 -1.33
C ALA A 110 13.48 -9.48 0.11
N GLN A 111 13.90 -8.23 0.29
CA GLN A 111 14.07 -7.61 1.60
C GLN A 111 12.76 -7.57 2.38
N TYR A 112 11.67 -7.13 1.73
CA TYR A 112 10.34 -7.13 2.33
C TYR A 112 9.90 -8.53 2.76
N GLU A 113 10.12 -9.56 1.93
CA GLU A 113 9.78 -10.95 2.27
C GLU A 113 10.61 -11.46 3.45
N ALA A 114 11.90 -11.12 3.51
CA ALA A 114 12.77 -11.47 4.63
C ALA A 114 12.30 -10.82 5.93
N GLN A 115 11.99 -9.52 5.92
CA GLN A 115 11.48 -8.79 7.08
C GLN A 115 10.12 -9.33 7.53
N LEU A 116 9.22 -9.62 6.59
CA LEU A 116 7.92 -10.19 6.90
C LEU A 116 8.06 -11.57 7.56
N LYS A 117 9.01 -12.41 7.11
CA LYS A 117 9.30 -13.71 7.70
C LYS A 117 9.84 -13.62 9.14
N GLN A 118 10.49 -12.52 9.53
CA GLN A 118 10.90 -12.29 10.92
C GLN A 118 9.73 -11.89 11.82
N ILE A 119 8.70 -11.26 11.27
CA ILE A 119 7.52 -10.78 12.03
C ILE A 119 6.47 -11.89 12.17
N LEU A 120 6.30 -12.71 11.13
CA LEU A 120 5.29 -13.77 11.09
C LEU A 120 5.83 -15.07 11.69
N SER A 121 4.95 -15.87 12.30
CA SER A 121 5.28 -17.25 12.63
C SER A 121 5.43 -18.10 11.36
N ALA A 122 6.02 -19.29 11.47
CA ALA A 122 6.18 -20.22 10.35
C ALA A 122 4.83 -20.54 9.68
N ASP A 123 3.79 -20.83 10.47
CA ASP A 123 2.45 -21.14 9.96
C ASP A 123 1.78 -19.95 9.27
N GLN A 124 1.92 -18.75 9.86
CA GLN A 124 1.41 -17.51 9.28
C GLN A 124 2.10 -17.19 7.95
N TYR A 125 3.42 -17.42 7.87
CA TYR A 125 4.19 -17.23 6.64
C TYR A 125 3.81 -18.24 5.56
N ALA A 126 3.59 -19.51 5.92
CA ALA A 126 3.12 -20.53 4.98
C ALA A 126 1.76 -20.14 4.37
N LYS A 127 0.82 -19.70 5.21
CA LYS A 127 -0.49 -19.19 4.76
C LYS A 127 -0.35 -17.94 3.88
N TYR A 128 0.56 -17.04 4.23
CA TYR A 128 0.88 -15.87 3.41
C TYR A 128 1.38 -16.28 2.01
N ALA A 129 2.32 -17.22 1.93
CA ALA A 129 2.86 -17.72 0.67
C ALA A 129 1.76 -18.33 -0.23
N GLN A 130 0.84 -19.10 0.37
CA GLN A 130 -0.32 -19.64 -0.35
C GLN A 130 -1.25 -18.54 -0.88
N LEU A 131 -1.56 -17.52 -0.07
CA LEU A 131 -2.36 -16.37 -0.49
C LEU A 131 -1.70 -15.61 -1.65
N GLN A 132 -0.37 -15.49 -1.64
CA GLN A 132 0.37 -14.86 -2.72
C GLN A 132 0.35 -15.71 -4.00
N ALA A 133 0.51 -17.03 -3.89
CA ALA A 133 0.40 -17.94 -5.02
C ALA A 133 -0.98 -17.91 -5.67
N ASP A 134 -2.06 -17.93 -4.87
CA ASP A 134 -3.44 -17.83 -5.34
C ASP A 134 -3.69 -16.49 -6.07
N LYS A 135 -3.22 -15.37 -5.50
CA LYS A 135 -3.31 -14.05 -6.15
C LYS A 135 -2.57 -14.04 -7.49
N MET A 136 -1.37 -14.62 -7.56
CA MET A 136 -0.61 -14.73 -8.80
C MET A 136 -1.32 -15.61 -9.84
N ALA A 137 -1.89 -16.74 -9.42
CA ALA A 137 -2.64 -17.64 -10.29
C ALA A 137 -3.88 -16.94 -10.87
N LYS A 138 -4.67 -16.26 -10.02
CA LYS A 138 -5.82 -15.46 -10.44
C LYS A 138 -5.43 -14.34 -11.40
N HIS A 139 -4.34 -13.62 -11.11
CA HIS A 139 -3.84 -12.58 -12.01
C HIS A 139 -3.40 -13.16 -13.37
N LYS A 140 -2.76 -14.33 -13.38
CA LYS A 140 -2.34 -15.01 -14.62
C LYS A 140 -3.55 -15.46 -15.43
N ALA A 141 -4.54 -16.08 -14.79
CA ALA A 141 -5.78 -16.52 -15.44
C ALA A 141 -6.54 -15.34 -16.06
N HIS A 142 -6.66 -14.22 -15.34
CA HIS A 142 -7.31 -13.02 -15.86
C HIS A 142 -6.58 -12.44 -17.09
N ARG A 143 -5.24 -12.38 -17.05
CA ARG A 143 -4.43 -11.95 -18.21
C ARG A 143 -4.59 -12.88 -19.42
N GLN A 144 -4.78 -14.18 -19.21
CA GLN A 144 -4.95 -15.15 -20.28
C GLN A 144 -6.36 -15.09 -20.88
N GLY A 145 -7.39 -14.87 -20.05
CA GLY A 145 -8.78 -14.71 -20.51
C GLY A 145 -9.08 -13.39 -21.22
N MET A 146 -8.23 -12.37 -21.07
CA MET A 146 -8.34 -11.06 -21.74
C MET A 146 -7.51 -10.94 -23.03
N LYS A 147 -6.98 -12.05 -23.58
CA LYS A 147 -6.31 -12.00 -24.89
C LYS A 147 -7.31 -11.48 -25.96
N PRO A 148 -6.96 -10.44 -26.75
CA PRO A 148 -7.89 -9.81 -27.69
C PRO A 148 -8.04 -10.68 -28.95
N GLY A 149 -9.03 -11.57 -28.92
CA GLY A 149 -9.50 -12.34 -30.09
C GLY A 149 -10.93 -11.99 -30.53
N ALA A 150 -11.65 -11.14 -29.78
CA ALA A 150 -13.02 -10.72 -30.12
C ALA A 150 -13.02 -9.42 -30.94
N LYS A 151 -12.31 -9.40 -32.07
CA LYS A 151 -12.66 -8.57 -33.23
C LYS A 151 -13.09 -9.52 -34.34
N GLN A 152 -14.27 -10.14 -34.18
CA GLN A 152 -14.94 -10.79 -35.29
C GLN A 152 -15.71 -9.72 -36.05
N GLY A 153 -15.43 -9.64 -37.35
CA GLY A 153 -15.93 -8.62 -38.26
C GLY A 153 -17.45 -8.56 -38.31
N LYS A 154 -17.97 -7.33 -38.33
CA LYS A 154 -19.19 -7.00 -39.01
C LYS A 154 -18.78 -6.24 -40.27
N SER A 155 -18.63 -6.98 -41.36
CA SER A 155 -18.85 -6.47 -42.71
C SER A 155 -20.23 -6.95 -43.14
#